data_AF-A0A2V6ESG1-F1
#
_entry.id   AF-A0A2V6ESG1-F1
#
_cell.length_a   1.000
_cell.length_b   1.000
_cell.length_c   1.000
_cell.angle_alpha   90.00
_cell.angle_beta   90.00
_cell.angle_gamma   90.00
#
_symmetry.space_group_name_H-M   'P 1'
#
loop_
_entity.id
_entity.type
_entity.pdbx_description
1 polymer ?
#
loop_
_entity_poly.entity_id
_entity_poly.type
_entity_poly.pdbx_seq_one_letter_code
_entity_poly.pdbx_strand_id
1 'polypeptide(L)'
;MLSLVSISVAVVAVPLVAYAGPLQVGGPFANRISKADVEQIKAVVSKEPGIDHRLKKIEAIRLDKVHIQTGGKTAVDTATYNDFSVYKRADRWVIDTASIEISIEPIVLPNSGQILIR
;
A
#
# COMPACT_ATOMS: atom_id res chain seq x y z
N MET A 1 23.12 -54.99 -17.59
CA MET A 1 22.18 -53.87 -17.71
C MET A 1 22.28 -53.03 -16.44
N LEU A 2 23.00 -51.90 -16.49
CA LEU A 2 23.18 -50.99 -15.34
C LEU A 2 22.13 -49.88 -15.45
N SER A 3 21.22 -49.83 -14.48
CA SER A 3 20.16 -48.81 -14.38
C SER A 3 20.73 -47.58 -13.67
N LEU A 4 20.77 -46.45 -14.38
CA LEU A 4 21.14 -45.14 -13.83
C LEU A 4 19.93 -44.53 -13.11
N VAL A 5 19.99 -44.47 -11.78
CA VAL A 5 19.03 -43.74 -10.96
C VAL A 5 19.33 -42.25 -11.07
N SER A 6 18.49 -41.52 -11.81
CA SER A 6 18.57 -40.07 -11.94
C SER A 6 17.93 -39.40 -10.73
N ILE A 7 18.75 -38.77 -9.87
CA ILE A 7 18.28 -37.98 -8.73
C ILE A 7 18.07 -36.53 -9.21
N SER A 8 16.81 -36.10 -9.30
CA SER A 8 16.46 -34.72 -9.63
C SER A 8 16.52 -33.86 -8.37
N VAL A 9 17.44 -32.90 -8.32
CA VAL A 9 17.54 -31.92 -7.23
C VAL A 9 16.57 -30.77 -7.51
N ALA A 10 15.48 -30.69 -6.75
CA ALA A 10 14.55 -29.57 -6.80
C ALA A 10 15.12 -28.40 -5.97
N VAL A 11 15.52 -27.32 -6.63
CA VAL A 11 15.93 -26.07 -5.99
C VAL A 11 14.67 -25.33 -5.53
N VAL A 12 14.41 -25.35 -4.22
CA VAL A 12 13.30 -24.61 -3.60
C VAL A 12 13.74 -23.17 -3.38
N ALA A 13 13.30 -22.27 -4.26
CA ALA A 13 13.46 -20.83 -4.08
C ALA A 13 12.50 -20.35 -2.99
N VAL A 14 13.04 -19.92 -1.84
CA VAL A 14 12.25 -19.31 -0.76
C VAL A 14 12.13 -17.81 -1.06
N PRO A 15 10.92 -17.28 -1.31
CA PRO A 15 10.76 -15.85 -1.51
C PRO A 15 11.01 -15.10 -0.20
N LEU A 16 11.98 -14.19 -0.19
CA LEU A 16 12.14 -13.19 0.88
C LEU A 16 10.88 -12.31 0.91
N VAL A 17 10.04 -12.50 1.93
CA VAL A 17 8.92 -11.60 2.19
C VAL A 17 9.49 -10.39 2.94
N ALA A 18 9.72 -9.30 2.23
CA ALA A 18 10.02 -8.01 2.84
C ALA A 18 8.82 -7.57 3.69
N TYR A 19 9.00 -7.50 5.00
CA TYR A 19 7.97 -7.15 5.97
C TYR A 19 7.72 -5.63 5.95
N ALA A 20 6.93 -5.17 4.98
CA ALA A 20 6.28 -3.86 5.06
C ALA A 20 5.17 -3.93 6.13
N GLY A 21 5.00 -2.89 6.93
CA GLY A 21 4.01 -2.86 8.03
C GLY A 21 2.59 -3.22 7.57
N PRO A 22 1.71 -3.64 8.49
CA PRO A 22 0.41 -4.20 8.13
C PRO A 22 -0.44 -3.19 7.36
N LEU A 23 -0.79 -3.56 6.12
CA LEU A 23 -1.78 -2.85 5.31
C LEU A 23 -3.11 -2.82 6.06
N GLN A 24 -3.66 -1.61 6.27
CA GLN A 24 -4.94 -1.45 6.96
C GLN A 24 -6.08 -1.46 5.93
N VAL A 25 -7.02 -2.39 6.07
CA VAL A 25 -8.26 -2.43 5.28
C VAL A 25 -9.43 -2.09 6.22
N GLY A 26 -10.18 -1.03 5.90
CA GLY A 26 -11.26 -0.52 6.76
C GLY A 26 -12.42 0.09 5.98
N GLY A 27 -13.34 0.75 6.68
CA GLY A 27 -14.54 1.38 6.11
C GLY A 27 -15.81 0.51 6.16
N PRO A 28 -16.99 1.10 5.83
CA PRO A 28 -18.29 0.43 5.95
C PRO A 28 -18.43 -0.86 5.14
N PHE A 29 -17.67 -0.99 4.05
CA PHE A 29 -17.71 -2.15 3.16
C PHE A 29 -16.44 -3.01 3.24
N ALA A 30 -15.61 -2.86 4.27
CA ALA A 30 -14.33 -3.57 4.41
C ALA A 30 -14.48 -5.10 4.33
N ASN A 31 -15.56 -5.63 4.92
CA ASN A 31 -15.88 -7.06 4.91
C ASN A 31 -16.25 -7.61 3.51
N ARG A 32 -16.47 -6.74 2.53
CA ARG A 32 -16.74 -7.09 1.13
C ARG A 32 -15.48 -7.08 0.26
N ILE A 33 -14.37 -6.55 0.77
CA ILE A 33 -13.10 -6.55 0.06
C ILE A 33 -12.44 -7.92 0.27
N SER A 34 -12.30 -8.68 -0.81
CA SER A 34 -11.64 -9.98 -0.76
C SER A 34 -10.12 -9.83 -0.79
N LYS A 35 -9.40 -10.90 -0.43
CA LYS A 35 -7.94 -10.95 -0.60
C LYS A 35 -7.52 -10.74 -2.06
N ALA A 36 -8.31 -11.25 -3.02
CA ALA A 36 -8.04 -11.07 -4.44
C ALA A 36 -8.19 -9.59 -4.87
N ASP A 37 -9.18 -8.88 -4.33
CA ASP A 37 -9.35 -7.45 -4.56
C ASP A 37 -8.14 -6.67 -4.02
N VAL A 38 -7.66 -6.99 -2.82
CA VAL A 38 -6.46 -6.35 -2.23
C VAL A 38 -5.23 -6.54 -3.12
N GLU A 39 -4.97 -7.76 -3.59
CA GLU A 39 -3.83 -8.03 -4.47
C GLU A 39 -3.96 -7.31 -5.82
N GLN A 40 -5.18 -7.23 -6.36
CA GLN A 40 -5.43 -6.49 -7.60
C GLN A 40 -5.22 -4.98 -7.40
N ILE A 41 -5.70 -4.41 -6.28
CA ILE A 41 -5.48 -3.00 -5.93
C ILE A 41 -3.98 -2.72 -5.81
N LYS A 42 -3.22 -3.56 -5.09
CA LYS A 42 -1.76 -3.44 -5.02
C LYS A 42 -1.11 -3.44 -6.40
N ALA A 43 -1.54 -4.35 -7.28
CA ALA A 43 -0.99 -4.50 -8.62
C ALA A 43 -1.31 -3.31 -9.55
N VAL A 44 -2.41 -2.59 -9.30
CA VAL A 44 -2.74 -1.38 -10.05
C VAL A 44 -1.98 -0.18 -9.49
N VAL A 45 -1.89 -0.04 -8.16
CA VAL A 45 -1.11 1.01 -7.49
C VAL A 45 0.37 0.94 -7.85
N SER A 46 0.97 -0.26 -7.92
CA SER A 46 2.38 -0.41 -8.29
C SER A 46 2.72 -0.06 -9.73
N LYS A 47 1.70 0.07 -10.59
CA LYS A 47 1.86 0.43 -12.01
C LYS A 47 1.63 1.92 -12.28
N GLU A 48 1.09 2.65 -11.31
CA GLU A 48 0.76 4.06 -11.49
C GLU A 48 2.03 4.91 -11.35
N PRO A 49 2.41 5.66 -12.39
CA PRO A 49 3.53 6.59 -12.31
C PRO A 49 3.15 7.80 -11.46
N GLY A 50 4.12 8.35 -10.72
CA GLY A 50 3.94 9.61 -9.99
C GLY A 50 3.26 9.50 -8.63
N ILE A 51 2.95 8.29 -8.15
CA ILE A 51 2.53 8.04 -6.77
C ILE A 51 3.52 7.13 -6.05
N ASP A 52 3.58 7.24 -4.72
CA ASP A 52 4.32 6.29 -3.89
C ASP A 52 3.59 4.93 -3.87
N HIS A 53 4.33 3.82 -3.92
CA HIS A 53 3.76 2.48 -4.00
C HIS A 53 3.58 1.81 -2.62
N ARG A 54 4.02 2.46 -1.54
CA ARG A 54 3.86 1.99 -0.16
C ARG A 54 2.41 2.19 0.26
N LEU A 55 1.60 1.16 0.00
CA LEU A 55 0.19 1.13 0.35
C LEU A 55 0.02 1.09 1.87
N LYS A 56 -0.66 2.09 2.43
CA LYS A 56 -0.84 2.28 3.88
C LYS A 56 -2.25 1.89 4.32
N LYS A 57 -3.25 2.37 3.59
CA LYS A 57 -4.67 2.19 3.93
C LYS A 57 -5.50 1.94 2.67
N ILE A 58 -6.44 1.00 2.77
CA ILE A 58 -7.56 0.80 1.85
C ILE A 58 -8.84 1.03 2.65
N GLU A 59 -9.61 2.04 2.29
CA GLU A 59 -10.88 2.36 2.92
C GLU A 59 -12.04 2.10 1.95
N ALA A 60 -12.82 1.06 2.22
CA ALA A 60 -13.96 0.67 1.39
C ALA A 60 -15.17 1.56 1.65
N ILE A 61 -15.30 2.62 0.84
CA ILE A 61 -16.38 3.61 0.91
C ILE A 61 -17.67 3.06 0.30
N ARG A 62 -17.57 2.26 -0.77
CA ARG A 62 -18.69 1.57 -1.44
C ARG A 62 -18.27 0.18 -1.90
N LEU A 63 -19.22 -0.63 -2.36
CA LEU A 63 -18.95 -1.98 -2.91
C LEU A 63 -17.98 -1.97 -4.10
N ASP A 64 -18.01 -0.90 -4.90
CA ASP A 64 -17.24 -0.71 -6.13
C ASP A 64 -16.26 0.46 -6.02
N LYS A 65 -16.03 1.02 -4.82
CA LYS A 65 -15.15 2.16 -4.60
C LYS A 65 -14.38 2.00 -3.30
N VAL A 66 -13.06 2.12 -3.40
CA VAL A 66 -12.17 2.28 -2.25
C VAL A 66 -11.44 3.61 -2.34
N HIS A 67 -11.10 4.16 -1.19
CA HIS A 67 -10.15 5.25 -1.05
C HIS A 67 -8.83 4.68 -0.56
N ILE A 68 -7.74 5.14 -1.16
CA ILE A 68 -6.40 4.61 -0.99
C ILE A 68 -5.53 5.71 -0.45
N GLN A 69 -4.74 5.37 0.56
CA GLN A 69 -3.62 6.18 1.01
C GLN A 69 -2.32 5.42 0.77
N THR A 70 -1.38 6.10 0.12
CA THR A 70 -0.01 5.63 -0.13
C THR A 70 1.00 6.60 0.46
N GLY A 71 2.25 6.14 0.59
CA GLY A 71 3.35 6.96 1.06
C GLY A 71 3.66 6.75 2.54
N GLY A 72 4.15 7.81 3.17
CA GLY A 72 4.55 7.79 4.57
C GLY A 72 5.89 8.46 4.81
N LYS A 73 6.19 8.61 6.11
CA LYS A 73 7.39 9.28 6.59
C LYS A 73 8.65 8.70 5.96
N THR A 74 9.46 9.57 5.37
CA THR A 74 10.84 9.25 5.00
C THR A 74 11.75 9.58 6.18
N ALA A 75 12.95 8.99 6.22
CA ALA A 75 13.90 9.21 7.33
C ALA A 75 14.36 10.68 7.48
N VAL A 76 14.02 11.55 6.52
CA VAL A 76 14.60 12.88 6.34
C VAL A 76 13.53 13.99 6.41
N ASP A 77 12.66 13.91 7.41
CA ASP A 77 11.90 15.05 7.91
C ASP A 77 10.58 15.46 7.23
N THR A 78 10.03 14.72 6.27
CA THR A 78 8.65 15.01 5.79
C THR A 78 7.90 13.74 5.43
N ALA A 79 6.64 13.67 5.85
CA ALA A 79 5.72 12.61 5.45
C ALA A 79 4.87 13.11 4.28
N THR A 80 5.10 12.51 3.12
CA THR A 80 4.28 12.73 1.92
C THR A 80 3.32 11.56 1.78
N TYR A 81 2.06 11.88 1.56
CA TYR A 81 1.00 10.91 1.30
C TYR A 81 0.34 11.23 -0.03
N ASN A 82 -0.10 10.19 -0.73
CA ASN A 82 -1.03 10.35 -1.84
C ASN A 82 -2.33 9.67 -1.48
N ASP A 83 -3.42 10.43 -1.57
CA ASP A 83 -4.78 10.02 -1.27
C ASP A 83 -5.59 10.03 -2.58
N PHE A 84 -6.25 8.92 -2.92
CA PHE A 84 -6.99 8.82 -4.18
C PHE A 84 -8.09 7.75 -4.15
N SER A 85 -9.00 7.79 -5.12
CA SER A 85 -10.05 6.79 -5.30
C SER A 85 -9.65 5.70 -6.28
N VAL A 86 -10.09 4.47 -6.01
CA VAL A 86 -10.00 3.34 -6.95
C VAL A 86 -11.38 2.71 -7.08
N TYR A 87 -11.79 2.45 -8.32
CA TYR A 87 -13.11 1.94 -8.65
C TYR A 87 -13.04 0.56 -9.28
N LYS A 88 -14.04 -0.27 -9.01
CA LYS A 88 -14.22 -1.57 -9.67
C LYS A 88 -15.03 -1.38 -10.95
N ARG A 89 -14.46 -1.76 -12.09
CA ARG A 89 -15.07 -1.70 -13.43
C ARG A 89 -14.87 -3.04 -14.13
N ALA A 90 -15.96 -3.72 -14.49
CA ALA A 90 -15.91 -5.04 -15.13
C ALA A 90 -14.95 -6.02 -14.42
N ASP A 91 -15.12 -6.15 -13.09
CA ASP A 91 -14.28 -6.97 -12.20
C ASP A 91 -12.78 -6.62 -12.18
N ARG A 92 -12.43 -5.38 -12.54
CA ARG A 92 -11.08 -4.85 -12.43
C ARG A 92 -11.06 -3.55 -11.64
N TRP A 93 -10.11 -3.44 -10.72
CA TRP A 93 -9.84 -2.18 -10.04
C TRP A 93 -9.07 -1.22 -10.97
N VAL A 94 -9.48 0.04 -10.97
CA VAL A 94 -8.90 1.11 -11.80
C VAL A 94 -8.73 2.35 -10.93
N ILE A 95 -7.55 2.97 -10.97
CA ILE A 95 -7.29 4.22 -10.27
C ILE A 95 -8.02 5.36 -10.98
N ASP A 96 -8.66 6.22 -10.19
CA ASP A 96 -9.16 7.49 -10.67
C ASP A 96 -8.05 8.53 -10.54
N THR A 97 -7.27 8.69 -11.61
CA THR A 97 -6.10 9.56 -11.63
C THR A 97 -6.43 11.03 -11.41
N ALA A 98 -7.67 11.44 -11.73
CA ALA A 98 -8.15 12.79 -11.46
C ALA A 98 -8.40 13.06 -9.96
N SER A 99 -8.45 12.00 -9.15
CA SER A 99 -8.65 12.10 -7.69
C SER A 99 -7.36 12.01 -6.89
N ILE A 100 -6.19 12.03 -7.55
CA ILE A 100 -4.90 11.97 -6.86
C ILE A 100 -4.62 13.31 -6.19
N GLU A 101 -4.63 13.30 -4.87
CA GLU A 101 -4.27 14.42 -4.01
C GLU A 101 -2.98 14.10 -3.26
N ILE A 102 -2.08 15.08 -3.20
CA ILE A 102 -0.80 14.96 -2.48
C ILE A 102 -0.92 15.75 -1.19
N SER A 103 -0.80 15.05 -0.07
CA SER A 103 -0.81 15.63 1.26
C SER A 103 0.61 15.63 1.84
N ILE A 104 1.07 16.77 2.31
CA ILE A 104 2.36 16.92 3.01
C ILE A 104 2.05 17.20 4.47
N GLU A 105 2.39 16.27 5.36
CA GLU A 105 2.30 16.52 6.80
C GLU A 105 3.61 17.19 7.27
N PRO A 106 3.58 18.48 7.68
CA PRO A 106 4.74 19.12 8.25
C PRO A 106 5.08 18.48 9.60
N ILE A 107 6.37 18.33 9.89
CA ILE A 107 6.79 17.96 11.24
C ILE A 107 6.43 19.10 12.19
N VAL A 108 5.41 18.88 13.01
CA VAL A 108 5.22 19.67 14.22
C VAL A 108 6.31 19.24 15.18
N LEU A 109 7.40 20.01 15.23
CA LEU A 109 8.42 19.84 16.26
C LEU A 109 7.73 19.99 17.63
N PRO A 110 7.87 19.04 18.57
CA PRO A 110 7.40 19.26 19.93
C PRO A 110 8.11 20.51 20.45
N ASN A 111 7.29 21.49 20.82
CA ASN A 111 7.69 22.84 21.22
C ASN A 111 8.70 22.76 22.38
N SER A 112 9.98 22.70 22.04
CA SER A 112 11.07 22.65 23.00
C SER A 112 11.37 24.07 23.45
N GLY A 113 10.70 24.49 24.52
CA GLY A 113 11.12 25.65 25.31
C GLY A 113 10.04 26.67 25.64
N GLN A 114 9.24 26.40 26.68
CA GLN A 114 9.05 27.45 27.67
C GLN A 114 10.30 27.45 28.55
N ILE A 115 11.28 28.29 28.21
CA ILE A 115 12.23 28.77 29.21
C ILE A 115 11.51 29.94 29.90
N LEU A 116 10.89 29.68 31.05
CA LEU A 116 10.47 30.76 31.94
C LEU A 116 11.73 31.26 32.66
N ILE A 117 12.33 32.33 32.12
CA ILE A 117 13.21 33.20 32.91
C ILE A 117 12.29 34.26 33.52
N ARG A 118 11.93 34.13 34.80
CA ARG A 118 11.76 35.23 35.75
C ARG A 118 11.90 34.70 37.17
#